data_AF-A0A8J3L0Y8-F1
#
_entry.id   AF-A0A8J3L0Y8-F1
#
_cell.length_a   1.000
_cell.length_b   1.000
_cell.length_c   1.000
_cell.angle_alpha   90.00
_cell.angle_beta   90.00
_cell.angle_gamma   90.00
#
_symmetry.space_group_name_H-M   'P 1'
#
loop_
_entity.id
_entity.type
_entity.pdbx_description
1 polymer ?
#
loop_
_entity_poly.entity_id
_entity_poly.type
_entity_poly.pdbx_seq_one_letter_code
_entity_poly.pdbx_strand_id
1 'polypeptide(L)'
;MSATLLTDLPPLAAPAETAPADTSRAEMAPLDRALSQAPLGAYPLLEAAFGWQELRPSGWHRPAAATAIASTSSPAAAARLASLLSTLTWANVVRTERDGLRVEVSAGAYNRIVRALTGAWRSRTQLLAASPTLPESRQAALGLWRMAMLTGGVDAHAGQLTVRAGSPAAAQSLVTAAAILGMPAAADRPREGGHPVRVTGRAQVYQLLTEATGQR
;
A
#
# COMPACT_ATOMS: atom_id res chain seq x y z
N MET A 1 -58.40 -41.90 15.63
CA MET A 1 -57.19 -42.62 15.20
C MET A 1 -56.58 -41.86 14.03
N SER A 2 -55.27 -41.57 14.10
CA SER A 2 -54.33 -41.17 13.03
C SER A 2 -54.62 -39.85 12.26
N ALA A 3 -53.85 -38.77 12.47
CA ALA A 3 -52.55 -38.45 11.84
C ALA A 3 -52.65 -38.45 10.30
N THR A 4 -52.31 -37.37 9.57
CA THR A 4 -50.93 -36.92 9.37
C THR A 4 -50.89 -35.53 8.69
N LEU A 5 -49.94 -34.72 9.15
CA LEU A 5 -49.48 -33.41 8.65
C LEU A 5 -48.79 -33.52 7.27
N LEU A 6 -48.82 -32.46 6.47
CA LEU A 6 -47.63 -31.63 6.18
C LEU A 6 -47.92 -30.68 5.00
N THR A 7 -47.86 -29.39 5.31
CA THR A 7 -47.90 -28.28 4.38
C THR A 7 -46.47 -28.05 3.88
N ASP A 8 -46.16 -28.45 2.65
CA ASP A 8 -44.90 -28.09 1.98
C ASP A 8 -45.01 -26.66 1.43
N LEU A 9 -44.58 -25.69 2.22
CA LEU A 9 -44.20 -24.37 1.72
C LEU A 9 -42.67 -24.36 1.53
N PRO A 10 -42.16 -24.02 0.34
CA PRO A 10 -40.72 -23.86 0.17
C PRO A 10 -40.22 -22.71 1.07
N PRO A 11 -39.04 -22.85 1.69
CA PRO A 11 -38.51 -21.80 2.55
C PRO A 11 -38.23 -20.56 1.73
N LEU A 12 -38.74 -19.41 2.21
CA LEU A 12 -38.28 -18.09 1.76
C LEU A 12 -36.76 -18.07 1.89
N ALA A 13 -36.04 -18.01 0.78
CA ALA A 13 -34.61 -17.78 0.79
C ALA A 13 -34.35 -16.49 1.58
N ALA A 14 -33.62 -16.60 2.69
CA ALA A 14 -33.18 -15.45 3.45
C ALA A 14 -32.45 -14.48 2.49
N PRO A 15 -32.66 -13.16 2.60
CA PRO A 15 -31.90 -12.21 1.82
C PRO A 15 -30.42 -12.43 2.11
N ALA A 16 -29.62 -12.64 1.06
CA ALA A 16 -28.18 -12.81 1.18
C ALA A 16 -27.60 -11.61 1.95
N GLU A 17 -27.11 -11.91 3.14
CA GLU A 17 -26.44 -10.97 4.03
C GLU A 17 -25.17 -10.49 3.33
N THR A 18 -25.29 -9.38 2.62
CA THR A 18 -24.18 -8.68 1.97
C THR A 18 -23.47 -7.85 3.03
N ALA A 19 -22.70 -8.50 3.90
CA ALA A 19 -21.76 -7.83 4.79
C ALA A 19 -20.42 -7.54 4.05
N PRO A 20 -19.52 -6.67 4.55
CA PRO A 20 -19.59 -5.21 4.58
C PRO A 20 -18.33 -4.60 3.91
N ALA A 21 -18.02 -4.97 2.66
CA ALA A 21 -16.80 -4.50 2.00
C ALA A 21 -16.83 -2.99 1.68
N ASP A 22 -18.01 -2.44 1.39
CA ASP A 22 -18.16 -1.02 1.02
C ASP A 22 -18.09 -0.07 2.22
N THR A 23 -18.51 -0.50 3.41
CA THR A 23 -18.48 0.30 4.64
C THR A 23 -17.04 0.52 5.12
N SER A 24 -16.20 -0.53 5.08
CA SER A 24 -14.79 -0.45 5.47
C SER A 24 -13.98 0.47 4.54
N ARG A 25 -14.22 0.45 3.22
CA ARG A 25 -13.52 1.34 2.26
C ARG A 25 -13.93 2.81 2.41
N ALA A 26 -15.20 3.10 2.74
CA ALA A 26 -15.66 4.46 3.00
C ALA A 26 -15.04 5.04 4.29
N GLU A 27 -14.92 4.23 5.34
CA GLU A 27 -14.26 4.61 6.60
C GLU A 27 -12.76 4.90 6.42
N MET A 28 -12.10 4.25 5.46
CA MET A 28 -10.69 4.44 5.14
C MET A 28 -10.40 5.66 4.26
N ALA A 29 -11.40 6.22 3.56
CA ALA A 29 -11.21 7.29 2.58
C ALA A 29 -10.50 8.56 3.13
N PRO A 30 -10.76 9.02 4.38
CA PRO A 30 -10.02 10.13 4.96
C PRO A 30 -8.54 9.83 5.19
N LEU A 31 -8.21 8.60 5.61
CA LEU A 31 -6.82 8.17 5.82
C LEU A 31 -6.09 8.07 4.48
N ASP A 32 -6.70 7.45 3.47
CA ASP A 32 -6.14 7.35 2.12
C ASP A 32 -5.82 8.73 1.51
N ARG A 33 -6.74 9.69 1.71
CA ARG A 33 -6.51 11.08 1.30
C ARG A 33 -5.34 11.70 2.04
N ALA A 34 -5.29 11.56 3.36
CA ALA A 34 -4.22 12.13 4.17
C ALA A 34 -2.85 11.51 3.83
N LEU A 35 -2.78 10.19 3.63
CA LEU A 35 -1.56 9.49 3.23
C LEU A 35 -1.10 9.90 1.82
N SER A 36 -2.01 10.00 0.85
CA SER A 36 -1.65 10.41 -0.52
C SER A 36 -1.15 11.86 -0.61
N GLN A 37 -1.68 12.75 0.23
CA GLN A 37 -1.34 14.17 0.27
C GLN A 37 -0.22 14.53 1.25
N ALA A 38 0.29 13.58 2.03
CA ALA A 38 1.36 13.84 2.99
C ALA A 38 2.58 14.53 2.32
N PRO A 39 3.35 15.37 3.02
CA PRO A 39 4.53 16.01 2.43
C PRO A 39 5.52 14.98 1.83
N LEU A 40 6.23 15.38 0.77
CA LEU A 40 7.35 14.59 0.27
C LEU A 40 8.51 14.69 1.28
N GLY A 41 8.97 13.55 1.79
CA GLY A 41 10.16 13.50 2.66
C GLY A 41 11.46 13.62 1.86
N ALA A 42 12.61 13.49 2.53
CA ALA A 42 13.94 13.54 1.88
C ALA A 42 14.21 12.36 0.93
N TYR A 43 13.44 11.26 1.02
CA TYR A 43 13.63 10.04 0.22
C TYR A 43 12.40 9.65 -0.61
N PRO A 44 11.88 10.55 -1.46
CA PRO A 44 10.68 10.28 -2.25
C PRO A 44 10.91 9.12 -3.24
N LEU A 45 12.15 8.93 -3.70
CA LEU A 45 12.48 7.87 -4.64
C LEU A 45 12.42 6.48 -4.02
N LEU A 46 12.74 6.33 -2.73
CA LEU A 46 12.59 5.05 -2.03
C LEU A 46 11.12 4.72 -1.79
N GLU A 47 10.32 5.73 -1.42
CA GLU A 47 8.87 5.58 -1.30
C GLU A 47 8.24 5.15 -2.64
N ALA A 48 8.61 5.81 -3.74
CA ALA A 48 8.18 5.42 -5.08
C ALA A 48 8.66 4.02 -5.47
N ALA A 49 9.89 3.65 -5.10
CA ALA A 49 10.45 2.33 -5.39
C ALA A 49 9.68 1.22 -4.67
N PHE A 50 9.27 1.43 -3.41
CA PHE A 50 8.40 0.49 -2.71
C PHE A 50 7.05 0.36 -3.44
N GLY A 51 6.39 1.48 -3.74
CA GLY A 51 5.11 1.47 -4.46
C GLY A 51 5.20 0.78 -5.82
N TRP A 52 6.30 0.97 -6.55
CA TRP A 52 6.57 0.27 -7.79
C TRP A 52 6.78 -1.24 -7.60
N GLN A 53 7.48 -1.70 -6.58
CA GLN A 53 7.64 -3.14 -6.32
C GLN A 53 6.29 -3.82 -6.08
N GLU A 54 5.39 -3.14 -5.38
CA GLU A 54 4.07 -3.65 -5.00
C GLU A 54 3.07 -3.58 -6.16
N LEU A 55 3.14 -2.54 -6.99
CA LEU A 55 2.12 -2.24 -8.02
C LEU A 55 2.61 -2.41 -9.46
N ARG A 56 3.85 -2.86 -9.69
CA ARG A 56 4.37 -3.00 -11.06
C ARG A 56 3.44 -3.90 -11.89
N PRO A 57 3.14 -3.54 -13.14
CA PRO A 57 2.30 -4.36 -13.99
C PRO A 57 2.96 -5.74 -14.22
N SER A 58 2.17 -6.80 -14.15
CA SER A 58 2.60 -8.14 -14.53
C SER A 58 2.37 -8.37 -16.02
N GLY A 59 3.37 -8.95 -16.70
CA GLY A 59 3.27 -9.35 -18.11
C GLY A 59 4.02 -8.43 -19.08
N TRP A 60 4.17 -8.91 -20.32
CA TRP A 60 4.84 -8.16 -21.37
C TRP A 60 3.93 -7.04 -21.89
N HIS A 61 4.44 -5.82 -21.98
CA HIS A 61 3.71 -4.69 -22.53
C HIS A 61 4.44 -4.17 -23.75
N ARG A 62 3.72 -4.08 -24.87
CA ARG A 62 4.24 -3.44 -26.08
C ARG A 62 4.39 -1.95 -25.79
N PRO A 63 5.55 -1.33 -26.07
CA PRO A 63 5.74 0.09 -25.83
C PRO A 63 4.75 0.90 -26.68
N ALA A 64 3.87 1.66 -26.02
CA ALA A 64 3.11 2.74 -26.64
C ALA A 64 3.80 4.07 -26.34
N ALA A 65 3.25 5.21 -26.80
CA ALA A 65 3.81 6.53 -26.49
C ALA A 65 3.92 6.81 -24.98
N ALA A 66 3.01 6.22 -24.20
CA ALA A 66 3.05 6.16 -22.75
C ALA A 66 3.15 4.68 -22.29
N THR A 67 3.93 4.44 -21.24
CA THR A 67 4.14 3.11 -20.69
C THR A 67 3.71 3.09 -19.22
N ALA A 68 2.89 2.10 -18.86
CA ALA A 68 2.46 1.89 -17.49
C ALA A 68 3.65 1.46 -16.62
N ILE A 69 3.88 2.18 -15.52
CA ILE A 69 4.87 1.84 -14.51
C ILE A 69 4.25 1.15 -13.30
N ALA A 70 2.96 1.39 -13.05
CA ALA A 70 2.19 0.76 -11.98
C ALA A 70 0.72 0.62 -12.38
N SER A 71 0.05 -0.40 -11.83
CA SER A 71 -1.40 -0.62 -11.95
C SER A 71 -2.00 -0.86 -10.56
N THR A 72 -3.13 -0.22 -10.25
CA THR A 72 -3.79 -0.35 -8.95
C THR A 72 -5.27 0.01 -9.03
N SER A 73 -6.07 -0.54 -8.11
CA SER A 73 -7.45 -0.12 -7.90
C SER A 73 -7.58 1.05 -6.90
N SER A 74 -6.50 1.44 -6.22
CA SER A 74 -6.48 2.51 -5.23
C SER A 74 -6.15 3.88 -5.86
N PRO A 75 -7.09 4.84 -5.90
CA PRO A 75 -6.82 6.19 -6.40
C PRO A 75 -5.75 6.92 -5.60
N ALA A 76 -5.71 6.70 -4.28
CA ALA A 76 -4.74 7.33 -3.40
C ALA A 76 -3.31 6.83 -3.65
N ALA A 77 -3.14 5.52 -3.85
CA ALA A 77 -1.84 4.95 -4.21
C ALA A 77 -1.35 5.45 -5.59
N ALA A 78 -2.24 5.47 -6.58
CA ALA A 78 -1.92 5.96 -7.93
C ALA A 78 -1.52 7.45 -7.91
N ALA A 79 -2.30 8.30 -7.24
CA ALA A 79 -2.03 9.74 -7.11
C ALA A 79 -0.72 10.01 -6.36
N ARG A 80 -0.47 9.26 -5.27
CA ARG A 80 0.79 9.37 -4.51
C ARG A 80 1.98 8.99 -5.36
N LEU A 81 1.92 7.86 -6.05
CA LEU A 81 3.02 7.40 -6.89
C LEU A 81 3.28 8.36 -8.06
N ALA A 82 2.24 8.88 -8.72
CA ALA A 82 2.38 9.89 -9.76
C ALA A 82 3.06 11.17 -9.23
N SER A 83 2.68 11.62 -8.03
CA SER A 83 3.29 12.79 -7.37
C SER A 83 4.77 12.56 -7.04
N LEU A 84 5.12 11.37 -6.54
CA LEU A 84 6.52 11.01 -6.27
C LEU A 84 7.35 10.94 -7.55
N LEU A 85 6.81 10.33 -8.61
CA LEU A 85 7.48 10.22 -9.91
C LEU A 85 7.60 11.57 -10.62
N SER A 86 6.72 12.54 -10.32
CA SER A 86 6.78 13.91 -10.81
C SER A 86 8.06 14.65 -10.40
N THR A 87 8.79 14.16 -9.39
CA THR A 87 10.14 14.64 -9.04
C THR A 87 11.21 14.24 -10.06
N LEU A 88 10.93 13.23 -10.90
CA LEU A 88 11.84 12.71 -11.93
C LEU A 88 11.35 12.98 -13.35
N THR A 89 10.06 12.83 -13.59
CA THR A 89 9.43 12.91 -14.92
C THR A 89 7.97 13.28 -14.79
N TRP A 90 7.37 13.80 -15.86
CA TRP A 90 5.91 13.83 -15.94
C TRP A 90 5.33 12.40 -15.84
N ALA A 91 4.38 12.21 -14.92
CA ALA A 91 3.66 10.96 -14.70
C ALA A 91 2.15 11.24 -14.63
N ASN A 92 1.35 10.44 -15.34
CA ASN A 92 -0.10 10.59 -15.42
C ASN A 92 -0.81 9.43 -14.73
N VAL A 93 -1.95 9.70 -14.11
CA VAL A 93 -2.88 8.65 -13.68
C VAL A 93 -3.98 8.52 -14.72
N VAL A 94 -4.14 7.33 -15.28
CA VAL A 94 -5.13 7.02 -16.33
C VAL A 94 -6.07 5.94 -15.82
N ARG A 95 -7.37 6.12 -16.03
CA ARG A 95 -8.37 5.09 -15.72
C ARG A 95 -8.44 4.07 -16.85
N THR A 96 -8.44 2.79 -16.51
CA THR A 96 -8.55 1.70 -17.49
C THR A 96 -9.69 0.77 -17.11
N GLU A 97 -10.34 0.18 -18.12
CA GLU A 97 -11.49 -0.72 -17.90
C GLU A 97 -11.10 -2.02 -17.18
N ARG A 98 -9.84 -2.49 -17.34
CA ARG A 98 -9.36 -3.77 -16.78
C ARG A 98 -8.65 -3.65 -15.44
N ASP A 99 -7.76 -2.67 -15.28
CA ASP A 99 -6.83 -2.60 -14.14
C ASP A 99 -7.24 -1.52 -13.11
N GLY A 100 -8.39 -0.87 -13.30
CA GLY A 100 -8.84 0.24 -12.49
C GLY A 100 -8.09 1.53 -12.83
N LEU A 101 -6.84 1.66 -12.39
CA LEU A 101 -5.99 2.82 -12.61
C LEU A 101 -4.57 2.40 -12.99
N ARG A 102 -3.95 3.15 -13.90
CA ARG A 102 -2.56 3.00 -14.28
C ARG A 102 -1.81 4.31 -14.05
N VAL A 103 -0.59 4.20 -13.56
CA VAL A 103 0.36 5.31 -13.54
C VAL A 103 1.26 5.16 -14.76
N GLU A 104 1.20 6.12 -15.67
CA GLU A 104 1.90 6.08 -16.94
C GLU A 104 2.97 7.16 -17.02
N VAL A 105 4.08 6.81 -17.67
CA VAL A 105 5.21 7.71 -17.94
C VAL A 105 5.52 7.70 -19.42
N SER A 106 6.22 8.73 -19.89
CA SER A 106 6.77 8.76 -21.25
C SER A 106 7.62 7.52 -21.54
N ALA A 107 7.43 6.91 -22.71
CA ALA A 107 8.20 5.75 -23.13
C ALA A 107 9.73 6.01 -23.13
N GLY A 108 10.15 7.23 -23.50
CA GLY A 108 11.56 7.63 -23.47
C GLY A 108 12.14 7.72 -22.06
N ALA A 109 11.31 7.96 -21.05
CA ALA A 109 11.74 8.05 -19.66
C ALA A 109 11.67 6.70 -18.91
N TYR A 110 10.86 5.75 -19.40
CA TYR A 110 10.56 4.47 -18.73
C TYR A 110 11.81 3.74 -18.22
N ASN A 111 12.79 3.46 -19.10
CA ASN A 111 13.99 2.71 -18.72
C ASN A 111 14.84 3.45 -17.67
N ARG A 112 14.91 4.79 -17.75
CA ARG A 112 15.64 5.61 -16.77
C ARG A 112 14.98 5.51 -15.39
N ILE A 113 13.65 5.58 -15.35
CA ILE A 113 12.87 5.53 -14.12
C ILE A 113 12.96 4.13 -13.50
N VAL A 114 12.76 3.07 -14.28
CA VAL A 114 12.89 1.68 -13.79
C VAL A 114 14.28 1.44 -13.20
N ARG A 115 15.34 1.94 -13.85
CA ARG A 115 16.71 1.87 -13.29
C ARG A 115 16.84 2.64 -11.98
N ALA A 116 16.31 3.85 -11.91
CA ALA A 116 16.34 4.67 -10.68
C ALA A 116 15.59 4.00 -9.53
N LEU A 117 14.38 3.49 -9.78
CA LEU A 117 13.56 2.78 -8.80
C LEU A 117 14.23 1.47 -8.36
N THR A 118 14.80 0.73 -9.29
CA THR A 118 15.56 -0.49 -8.98
C THR A 118 16.78 -0.17 -8.11
N GLY A 119 17.51 0.90 -8.43
CA GLY A 119 18.65 1.38 -7.64
C GLY A 119 18.23 1.75 -6.22
N ALA A 120 17.20 2.59 -6.08
CA ALA A 120 16.67 2.99 -4.78
C ALA A 120 16.19 1.79 -3.96
N TRP A 121 15.50 0.82 -4.59
CA TRP A 121 15.07 -0.40 -3.90
C TRP A 121 16.25 -1.25 -3.42
N ARG A 122 17.31 -1.38 -4.21
CA ARG A 122 18.51 -2.13 -3.82
C ARG A 122 19.24 -1.44 -2.66
N SER A 123 19.34 -0.12 -2.69
CA SER A 123 19.99 0.69 -1.64
C SER A 123 19.20 0.77 -0.34
N ARG A 124 17.94 0.30 -0.30
CA ARG A 124 17.08 0.37 0.89
C ARG A 124 17.73 -0.26 2.13
N THR A 125 18.42 -1.39 1.97
CA THR A 125 19.00 -2.13 3.10
C THR A 125 20.09 -1.30 3.77
N GLN A 126 20.91 -0.60 2.98
CA GLN A 126 21.94 0.30 3.51
C GLN A 126 21.33 1.50 4.23
N LEU A 127 20.29 2.11 3.64
CA LEU A 127 19.63 3.28 4.22
C LEU A 127 18.87 2.94 5.51
N LEU A 128 18.25 1.76 5.57
CA LEU A 128 17.53 1.27 6.76
C LEU A 128 18.46 0.63 7.81
N ALA A 129 19.69 0.25 7.44
CA ALA A 129 20.71 -0.19 8.38
C ALA A 129 21.49 0.97 9.02
N ALA A 130 21.34 2.20 8.48
CA ALA A 130 21.94 3.38 9.06
C ALA A 130 21.29 3.72 10.43
N SER A 131 22.01 4.48 11.26
CA SER A 131 21.60 4.73 12.65
C SER A 131 20.16 5.24 12.75
N PRO A 132 19.30 4.67 13.61
CA PRO A 132 17.90 5.09 13.76
C PRO A 132 17.75 6.52 14.27
N THR A 133 18.83 7.10 14.81
CA THR A 133 18.89 8.50 15.24
C THR A 133 19.03 9.50 14.08
N LEU A 134 19.34 9.03 12.87
CA LEU A 134 19.45 9.89 11.70
C LEU A 134 18.04 10.28 11.22
N PRO A 135 17.73 11.59 11.10
CA PRO A 135 16.45 12.06 10.58
C PRO A 135 16.10 11.46 9.21
N GLU A 136 17.12 11.21 8.40
CA GLU A 136 17.04 10.63 7.07
C GLU A 136 16.46 9.21 7.07
N SER A 137 17.04 8.30 7.85
CA SER A 137 16.57 6.92 8.00
C SER A 137 15.13 6.87 8.51
N ARG A 138 14.79 7.79 9.41
CA ARG A 138 13.44 7.94 9.95
C ARG A 138 12.43 8.38 8.88
N GLN A 139 12.78 9.37 8.06
CA GLN A 139 11.90 9.82 6.96
C GLN A 139 11.74 8.75 5.88
N ALA A 140 12.80 8.01 5.58
CA ALA A 140 12.77 6.86 4.69
C ALA A 140 11.83 5.76 5.21
N ALA A 141 11.93 5.43 6.50
CA ALA A 141 11.06 4.46 7.16
C ALA A 141 9.58 4.87 7.10
N LEU A 142 9.27 6.15 7.37
CA LEU A 142 7.91 6.69 7.22
C LEU A 142 7.40 6.60 5.77
N GLY A 143 8.25 6.89 4.78
CA GLY A 143 7.91 6.74 3.37
C GLY A 143 7.47 5.32 3.02
N LEU A 144 8.22 4.31 3.49
CA LEU A 144 7.86 2.91 3.27
C LEU A 144 6.52 2.55 3.90
N TRP A 145 6.27 2.93 5.15
CA TRP A 145 5.00 2.67 5.82
C TRP A 145 3.82 3.38 5.16
N ARG A 146 3.99 4.65 4.74
CA ARG A 146 2.96 5.41 4.03
C ARG A 146 2.55 4.72 2.75
N MET A 147 3.53 4.37 1.90
CA MET A 147 3.23 3.71 0.64
C MET A 147 2.65 2.31 0.86
N ALA A 148 3.13 1.56 1.86
CA ALA A 148 2.60 0.24 2.17
C ALA A 148 1.14 0.29 2.62
N MET A 149 0.75 1.26 3.43
CA MET A 149 -0.66 1.46 3.80
C MET A 149 -1.53 1.75 2.56
N LEU A 150 -1.02 2.53 1.60
CA LEU A 150 -1.71 2.85 0.36
C LEU A 150 -1.82 1.66 -0.62
N THR A 151 -0.80 0.80 -0.70
CA THR A 151 -0.75 -0.31 -1.67
C THR A 151 -1.29 -1.62 -1.11
N GLY A 152 -1.01 -1.92 0.15
CA GLY A 152 -1.36 -3.16 0.84
C GLY A 152 -2.68 -3.12 1.60
N GLY A 153 -3.27 -1.93 1.72
CA GLY A 153 -4.40 -1.68 2.58
C GLY A 153 -4.02 -1.70 4.07
N VAL A 154 -4.97 -1.26 4.89
CA VAL A 154 -4.81 -1.19 6.34
C VAL A 154 -5.96 -1.93 6.98
N ASP A 155 -5.63 -2.80 7.92
CA ASP A 155 -6.58 -3.38 8.86
C ASP A 155 -6.18 -2.93 10.27
N ALA A 156 -6.99 -2.06 10.86
CA ALA A 156 -6.75 -1.48 12.18
C ALA A 156 -7.79 -2.01 13.17
N HIS A 157 -7.34 -2.81 14.15
CA HIS A 157 -8.23 -3.37 15.16
C HIS A 157 -7.56 -3.39 16.53
N ALA A 158 -8.30 -2.98 17.57
CA ALA A 158 -7.91 -3.07 18.99
C ALA A 158 -6.46 -2.62 19.31
N GLY A 159 -5.98 -1.53 18.71
CA GLY A 159 -4.61 -1.03 18.95
C GLY A 159 -3.51 -1.78 18.19
N GLN A 160 -3.90 -2.49 17.13
CA GLN A 160 -3.01 -3.11 16.15
C GLN A 160 -3.27 -2.54 14.77
N LEU A 161 -2.21 -2.44 13.96
CA LEU A 161 -2.27 -2.05 12.56
C LEU A 161 -1.63 -3.15 11.74
N THR A 162 -2.37 -3.71 10.78
CA THR A 162 -1.85 -4.71 9.84
C THR A 162 -1.80 -4.13 8.45
N VAL A 163 -0.66 -4.26 7.79
CA VAL A 163 -0.46 -3.89 6.38
C VAL A 163 0.05 -5.11 5.61
N ARG A 164 -0.42 -5.31 4.38
CA ARG A 164 0.00 -6.43 3.54
C ARG A 164 1.13 -6.00 2.60
N ALA A 165 2.21 -6.76 2.58
CA ALA A 165 3.26 -6.62 1.59
C ALA A 165 3.16 -7.72 0.53
N GLY A 166 3.44 -7.40 -0.73
CA GLY A 166 3.37 -8.31 -1.87
C GLY A 166 4.53 -9.30 -1.94
N SER A 167 5.59 -9.11 -1.15
CA SER A 167 6.74 -10.01 -1.10
C SER A 167 7.37 -10.13 0.30
N PRO A 168 8.12 -11.22 0.58
CA PRO A 168 8.85 -11.36 1.84
C PRO A 168 9.87 -10.24 2.05
N ALA A 169 10.51 -9.79 0.96
CA ALA A 169 11.50 -8.72 1.00
C ALA A 169 10.88 -7.37 1.37
N ALA A 170 9.67 -7.08 0.89
CA ALA A 170 8.92 -5.89 1.27
C ALA A 170 8.46 -5.98 2.74
N ALA A 171 7.94 -7.13 3.18
CA ALA A 171 7.58 -7.34 4.58
C ALA A 171 8.76 -7.14 5.54
N GLN A 172 9.92 -7.71 5.22
CA GLN A 172 11.14 -7.53 6.02
C GLN A 172 11.59 -6.06 6.06
N SER A 173 11.42 -5.32 4.96
CA SER A 173 11.75 -3.90 4.90
C SER A 173 10.82 -3.08 5.79
N LEU A 174 9.54 -3.44 5.90
CA LEU A 174 8.58 -2.81 6.81
C LEU A 174 8.89 -3.10 8.28
N VAL A 175 9.27 -4.34 8.62
CA VAL A 175 9.74 -4.68 9.97
C VAL A 175 10.97 -3.86 10.35
N THR A 176 11.93 -3.75 9.42
CA THR A 176 13.15 -2.93 9.63
C THR A 176 12.80 -1.45 9.78
N ALA A 177 11.88 -0.94 8.95
CA ALA A 177 11.40 0.43 9.06
C ALA A 177 10.69 0.70 10.39
N ALA A 178 9.88 -0.24 10.90
CA ALA A 178 9.25 -0.12 12.21
C ALA A 178 10.28 -0.05 13.34
N ALA A 179 11.35 -0.84 13.28
CA ALA A 179 12.43 -0.79 14.25
C ALA A 179 13.11 0.60 14.30
N ILE A 180 13.34 1.23 13.13
CA ILE A 180 13.87 2.61 13.04
C ILE A 180 12.93 3.62 13.70
N LEU A 181 11.62 3.40 13.57
CA LEU A 181 10.59 4.24 14.18
C LEU A 181 10.34 3.93 15.67
N GLY A 182 11.04 2.95 16.25
CA GLY A 182 10.84 2.54 17.64
C GLY A 182 9.52 1.80 17.88
N MET A 183 8.99 1.15 16.85
CA MET A 183 7.67 0.49 16.88
C MET A 183 7.84 -1.04 16.91
N PRO A 184 7.15 -1.75 17.81
CA PRO A 184 7.09 -3.21 17.78
C PRO A 184 6.32 -3.66 16.54
N ALA A 185 7.01 -4.34 15.62
CA ALA A 185 6.38 -4.93 14.45
C ALA A 185 6.89 -6.34 14.16
N ALA A 186 6.01 -7.18 13.60
CA ALA A 186 6.33 -8.52 13.19
C ALA A 186 5.67 -8.84 11.84
N ALA A 187 6.38 -9.57 10.99
CA ALA A 187 5.80 -10.20 9.80
C ALA A 187 5.20 -11.56 10.20
N ASP A 188 3.96 -11.83 9.80
CA ASP A 188 3.37 -13.15 10.02
C ASP A 188 3.62 -14.09 8.85
N ARG A 189 3.16 -15.32 9.02
CA ARG A 189 3.12 -16.29 7.93
C ARG A 189 2.32 -15.72 6.74
N PRO A 190 2.76 -16.00 5.50
CA PRO A 190 2.03 -15.59 4.31
C PRO A 190 0.57 -16.06 4.36
N ARG A 191 -0.34 -15.22 3.88
CA ARG A 191 -1.78 -15.52 3.74
C ARG A 191 -2.21 -15.19 2.32
N GLU A 192 -3.44 -15.55 1.96
CA GLU A 192 -4.04 -15.13 0.70
C GLU A 192 -3.97 -13.60 0.58
N GLY A 193 -3.32 -13.12 -0.48
CA GLY A 193 -3.11 -11.69 -0.72
C GLY A 193 -1.83 -11.08 -0.13
N GLY A 194 -0.90 -11.87 0.44
CA GLY A 194 0.49 -11.42 0.68
C GLY A 194 1.07 -11.75 2.05
N HIS A 195 2.02 -10.91 2.47
CA HIS A 195 2.81 -11.03 3.69
C HIS A 195 2.37 -9.96 4.69
N PRO A 196 1.50 -10.29 5.66
CA PRO A 196 1.02 -9.31 6.63
C PRO A 196 2.15 -8.90 7.58
N VAL A 197 2.25 -7.60 7.83
CA VAL A 197 3.13 -6.99 8.83
C VAL A 197 2.26 -6.26 9.83
N ARG A 198 2.40 -6.63 11.11
CA ARG A 198 1.61 -6.11 12.21
C ARG A 198 2.45 -5.19 13.09
N VAL A 199 1.94 -3.99 13.35
CA VAL A 199 2.41 -3.09 14.41
C VAL A 199 1.47 -3.23 15.59
N THR A 200 2.02 -3.36 16.80
CA THR A 200 1.24 -3.49 18.03
C THR A 200 1.47 -2.32 18.97
N GLY A 201 0.42 -2.00 19.74
CA GLY A 201 0.44 -0.92 20.73
C GLY A 201 -0.29 0.31 20.24
N ARG A 202 -1.33 0.72 20.97
CA ARG A 202 -2.20 1.83 20.59
C ARG A 202 -1.44 3.14 20.38
N ALA A 203 -0.46 3.43 21.24
CA ALA A 203 0.36 4.63 21.14
C ALA A 203 1.23 4.60 19.87
N GLN A 204 1.82 3.46 19.54
CA GLN A 204 2.68 3.26 18.37
C GLN A 204 1.89 3.32 17.07
N VAL A 205 0.70 2.71 17.03
CA VAL A 205 -0.22 2.81 15.89
C VAL A 205 -0.65 4.26 15.67
N TYR A 206 -1.06 4.96 16.73
CA TYR A 206 -1.44 6.38 16.63
C TYR A 206 -0.28 7.26 16.15
N GLN A 207 0.92 7.04 16.72
CA GLN A 207 2.13 7.74 16.31
C GLN A 207 2.44 7.50 14.82
N LEU A 208 2.39 6.24 14.37
CA LEU A 208 2.64 5.88 12.98
C LEU A 208 1.66 6.57 12.03
N LEU A 209 0.37 6.53 12.33
CA LEU A 209 -0.66 7.15 11.49
C LEU A 209 -0.48 8.67 11.43
N THR A 210 -0.25 9.31 12.57
CA THR A 210 -0.03 10.77 12.70
C THR A 210 1.18 11.22 11.87
N GLU A 211 2.31 10.52 12.01
CA GLU A 211 3.54 10.89 11.31
C GLU A 211 3.52 10.53 9.82
N ALA A 212 2.88 9.42 9.45
CA ALA A 212 2.77 9.01 8.06
C ALA A 212 1.87 9.97 7.26
N THR A 213 0.80 10.48 7.86
CA THR A 213 -0.07 11.51 7.21
C THR A 213 0.53 12.91 7.26
N GLY A 214 1.52 13.15 8.13
CA GLY A 214 2.13 14.47 8.30
C GLY A 214 1.24 15.46 9.07
N GLN A 215 0.21 14.96 9.75
CA GLN A 215 -0.61 15.75 10.66
C GLN A 215 0.15 15.87 11.99
N ARG A 216 0.51 17.08 12.41
CA ARG A 216 1.11 17.37 13.72
C ARG A 216 0.33 18.48 14.39
#